data_AF-A0A9D5FSW2-F1
#
_entry.id   AF-A0A9D5FSW2-F1
#
_cell.length_a   1.000
_cell.length_b   1.000
_cell.length_c   1.000
_cell.angle_alpha   90.00
_cell.angle_beta   90.00
_cell.angle_gamma   90.00
#
_symmetry.space_group_name_H-M   'P 1'
#
loop_
_entity.id
_entity.type
_entity.pdbx_description
1 polymer ?
#
loop_
_entity_poly.entity_id
_entity_poly.type
_entity_poly.pdbx_seq_one_letter_code
_entity_poly.pdbx_strand_id
1 'polypeptide(L)'
;MIILPDTGRDQRFLVHMVSQVSAALDLLPEPERLVVWFRVSMGLDDIGTAEAVSVPAGNVARLVDQGMRRIMSSLFRKGICTDERSVAAVLSALARRSAPAVLRNRIAVLTQAGYIQTQRPRLKFDMEI
;
A
#
# COMPACT_ATOMS: atom_id res chain seq x y z
N MET A 1 31.42 -21.11 6.40
CA MET A 1 30.03 -21.56 6.62
C MET A 1 29.11 -20.48 6.07
N ILE A 2 28.60 -20.65 4.85
CA ILE A 2 27.63 -19.73 4.28
C ILE A 2 26.27 -20.17 4.83
N ILE A 3 25.70 -19.39 5.73
CA ILE A 3 24.32 -19.58 6.18
C ILE A 3 23.44 -19.09 5.03
N LEU A 4 23.00 -20.01 4.17
CA LEU A 4 21.90 -19.75 3.25
C LEU A 4 20.66 -19.44 4.09
N PRO A 5 19.97 -18.29 3.90
CA PRO A 5 18.73 -18.03 4.60
C PRO A 5 17.69 -19.12 4.24
N ASP A 6 16.86 -19.49 5.22
CA ASP A 6 15.73 -20.44 5.10
C ASP A 6 14.60 -19.79 4.25
N THR A 7 14.94 -19.49 3.00
CA THR A 7 14.15 -18.66 2.07
C THR A 7 12.75 -19.21 1.83
N GLY A 8 12.55 -20.52 1.97
CA GLY A 8 11.26 -21.16 1.77
C GLY A 8 10.21 -20.83 2.84
N ARG A 9 10.60 -20.68 4.11
CA ARG A 9 9.66 -20.29 5.18
C ARG A 9 9.34 -18.81 5.14
N ASP A 10 10.34 -17.97 4.94
CA ASP A 10 10.18 -16.52 4.90
C ASP A 10 9.31 -16.09 3.71
N GLN A 11 9.46 -16.74 2.55
CA GLN A 11 8.66 -16.44 1.37
C GLN A 11 7.18 -16.86 1.56
N ARG A 12 6.91 -18.01 2.19
CA ARG A 12 5.53 -18.43 2.51
C ARG A 12 4.88 -17.52 3.54
N PHE A 13 5.63 -17.10 4.56
CA PHE A 13 5.18 -16.15 5.56
C PHE A 13 4.83 -14.80 4.93
N LEU A 14 5.69 -14.27 4.05
CA LEU A 14 5.44 -13.02 3.34
C LEU A 14 4.23 -13.11 2.42
N VAL A 15 4.07 -14.19 1.65
CA VAL A 15 2.90 -14.39 0.79
C VAL A 15 1.62 -14.48 1.62
N HIS A 16 1.66 -15.19 2.75
CA HIS A 16 0.54 -15.25 3.67
C HIS A 16 0.21 -13.86 4.25
N MET A 17 1.21 -13.13 4.73
CA MET A 17 1.04 -11.79 5.30
C MET A 17 0.46 -10.80 4.28
N VAL A 18 0.98 -10.82 3.05
CA VAL A 18 0.48 -10.01 1.92
C VAL A 18 -0.99 -10.31 1.65
N SER A 19 -1.38 -11.59 1.63
CA SER A 19 -2.78 -12.00 1.44
C SER A 19 -3.68 -11.50 2.59
N GLN A 20 -3.25 -11.64 3.84
CA GLN A 20 -4.04 -11.22 4.99
C GLN A 20 -4.17 -9.70 5.10
N VAL A 21 -3.11 -8.95 4.78
CA VAL A 21 -3.14 -7.49 4.74
C VAL A 21 -4.03 -7.00 3.59
N SER A 22 -3.94 -7.61 2.40
CA SER A 22 -4.83 -7.28 1.27
C SER A 22 -6.30 -7.51 1.63
N ALA A 23 -6.62 -8.66 2.23
CA ALA A 23 -7.98 -8.96 2.67
C ALA A 23 -8.46 -7.99 3.76
N ALA A 24 -7.59 -7.59 4.69
CA ALA A 24 -7.94 -6.62 5.72
C ALA A 24 -8.17 -5.21 5.14
N LEU A 25 -7.40 -4.81 4.13
CA LEU A 25 -7.57 -3.56 3.40
C LEU A 25 -8.92 -3.53 2.65
N ASP A 26 -9.31 -4.64 2.02
CA ASP A 26 -10.58 -4.74 1.29
C ASP A 26 -11.82 -4.64 2.18
N LEU A 27 -11.69 -4.97 3.48
CA LEU A 27 -12.75 -4.88 4.48
C LEU A 27 -12.91 -3.47 5.07
N LEU A 28 -12.01 -2.53 4.76
CA LEU A 28 -12.13 -1.16 5.27
C LEU A 28 -13.29 -0.41 4.60
N PRO A 29 -13.95 0.51 5.33
CA PRO A 29 -14.80 1.52 4.71
C PRO A 29 -14.04 2.26 3.61
N GLU A 30 -14.71 2.57 2.51
CA GLU A 30 -14.06 3.15 1.32
C GLU A 30 -13.20 4.39 1.60
N PRO A 31 -13.62 5.36 2.44
CA PRO A 31 -12.78 6.53 2.75
C PRO A 31 -11.48 6.16 3.46
N GLU A 32 -11.53 5.21 4.39
CA GLU A 32 -10.35 4.72 5.13
C GLU A 32 -9.43 3.93 4.19
N ARG A 33 -10.01 3.05 3.36
CA ARG A 33 -9.27 2.24 2.38
C ARG A 33 -8.49 3.11 1.40
N LEU A 34 -9.13 4.14 0.86
CA LEU A 34 -8.54 5.07 -0.09
C LEU A 34 -7.40 5.85 0.56
N VAL A 35 -7.66 6.45 1.73
CA VAL A 35 -6.66 7.24 2.45
C VAL A 35 -5.45 6.39 2.85
N VAL A 36 -5.66 5.18 3.38
CA VAL A 36 -4.55 4.26 3.71
C VAL A 36 -3.74 3.91 2.46
N TRP A 37 -4.40 3.60 1.34
CA TRP A 37 -3.71 3.26 0.10
C TRP A 37 -2.81 4.41 -0.41
N PHE A 38 -3.37 5.61 -0.53
CA PHE A 38 -2.64 6.76 -1.07
C PHE A 38 -1.57 7.28 -0.11
N ARG A 39 -1.84 7.29 1.20
CA ARG A 39 -0.90 7.82 2.19
C ARG A 39 0.21 6.84 2.57
N VAL A 40 -0.13 5.57 2.75
CA VAL A 40 0.79 4.53 3.27
C VAL A 40 1.41 3.72 2.13
N SER A 41 0.61 3.32 1.14
CA SER A 41 1.11 2.47 0.06
C SER A 41 1.80 3.28 -1.04
N MET A 42 1.26 4.45 -1.40
CA MET A 42 1.80 5.33 -2.44
C MET A 42 2.72 6.45 -1.92
N GLY A 43 2.71 6.71 -0.61
CA GLY A 43 3.59 7.70 0.02
C GLY A 43 3.25 9.16 -0.31
N LEU A 44 2.01 9.47 -0.71
CA LEU A 44 1.56 10.85 -0.87
C LEU A 44 1.58 11.57 0.49
N ASP A 45 1.67 12.89 0.49
CA ASP A 45 1.46 13.69 1.70
C ASP A 45 -0.04 13.85 2.00
N ASP A 46 -0.36 14.55 3.08
CA ASP A 46 -1.75 14.70 3.51
C ASP A 46 -2.58 15.54 2.52
N ILE A 47 -1.96 16.52 1.86
CA ILE A 47 -2.61 17.38 0.86
C ILE A 47 -2.89 16.57 -0.42
N GLY A 48 -1.88 15.91 -0.97
CA GLY A 48 -2.03 15.09 -2.17
C GLY A 48 -2.97 13.91 -1.95
N THR A 49 -2.97 13.32 -0.76
CA THR A 49 -3.96 12.29 -0.39
C THR A 49 -5.38 12.85 -0.34
N ALA A 50 -5.56 14.02 0.31
CA ALA A 50 -6.85 14.69 0.42
C ALA A 50 -7.47 14.99 -0.94
N GLU A 51 -6.66 15.52 -1.86
CA GLU A 51 -7.07 15.78 -3.25
C GLU A 51 -7.42 14.49 -3.99
N ALA A 52 -6.56 13.47 -3.90
CA ALA A 52 -6.74 12.19 -4.58
C ALA A 52 -8.04 11.47 -4.21
N VAL A 53 -8.45 11.57 -2.93
CA VAL A 53 -9.59 10.83 -2.38
C VAL A 53 -10.79 11.73 -2.10
N SER A 54 -10.68 13.03 -2.39
CA SER A 54 -11.73 14.04 -2.21
C SER A 54 -12.24 14.12 -0.76
N VAL A 55 -11.32 14.16 0.21
CA VAL A 55 -11.62 14.36 1.64
C VAL A 55 -10.94 15.62 2.17
N PRO A 56 -11.43 16.24 3.25
CA PRO A 56 -10.72 17.35 3.88
C PRO A 56 -9.33 16.93 4.38
N ALA A 57 -8.29 17.74 4.13
CA ALA A 57 -6.92 17.44 4.56
C ALA A 57 -6.80 17.19 6.07
N GLY A 58 -7.53 17.95 6.89
CA GLY A 58 -7.58 17.75 8.34
C GLY A 58 -8.15 16.39 8.79
N ASN A 59 -8.80 15.64 7.89
CA ASN A 59 -9.31 14.30 8.16
C ASN A 59 -8.35 13.18 7.74
N VAL A 60 -7.31 13.45 6.95
CA VAL A 60 -6.44 12.41 6.38
C VAL A 60 -5.75 11.63 7.49
N ALA A 61 -5.01 12.28 8.39
CA ALA A 61 -4.31 11.61 9.48
C ALA A 61 -5.24 10.75 10.35
N ARG A 62 -6.45 11.26 10.64
CA ARG A 62 -7.47 10.53 11.40
C ARG A 62 -7.95 9.28 10.66
N LEU A 63 -8.20 9.39 9.36
CA LEU A 63 -8.66 8.26 8.54
C LEU A 63 -7.56 7.21 8.35
N VAL A 64 -6.29 7.62 8.25
CA VAL A 64 -5.14 6.70 8.25
C VAL A 64 -5.08 5.92 9.56
N ASP A 65 -5.08 6.61 10.72
CA ASP A 65 -4.99 5.95 12.03
C ASP A 65 -6.16 4.97 12.23
N GLN A 66 -7.39 5.35 11.85
CA GLN A 66 -8.56 4.46 11.91
C GLN A 66 -8.38 3.23 11.01
N GLY A 67 -7.98 3.43 9.76
CA GLY A 67 -7.77 2.33 8.81
C GLY A 67 -6.66 1.37 9.28
N MET A 68 -5.53 1.90 9.75
CA MET A 68 -4.42 1.10 10.27
C MET A 68 -4.82 0.29 11.50
N ARG A 69 -5.53 0.90 12.47
CA ARG A 69 -6.05 0.19 13.65
C ARG A 69 -7.01 -0.93 13.28
N ARG A 70 -7.89 -0.73 12.29
CA ARG A 70 -8.80 -1.77 11.81
C ARG A 70 -8.06 -2.91 11.12
N ILE A 71 -7.05 -2.61 10.29
CA ILE A 71 -6.20 -3.61 9.67
C ILE A 71 -5.50 -4.44 10.75
N MET A 72 -4.82 -3.80 11.70
CA MET A 72 -4.14 -4.48 12.79
C MET A 72 -5.10 -5.33 13.64
N SER A 73 -6.29 -4.81 13.94
CA SER A 73 -7.33 -5.55 14.66
C SER A 73 -7.82 -6.78 13.88
N SER A 74 -7.97 -6.66 12.56
CA SER A 74 -8.35 -7.77 11.69
C SER A 74 -7.28 -8.85 11.64
N LEU A 75 -5.99 -8.47 11.55
CA LEU A 75 -4.86 -9.40 11.60
C LEU A 75 -4.79 -10.12 12.96
N PHE A 76 -4.96 -9.37 14.05
CA PHE A 76 -4.94 -9.92 15.40
C PHE A 76 -6.06 -10.96 15.62
N ARG A 77 -7.27 -10.71 15.12
CA ARG A 77 -8.38 -11.69 15.16
C ARG A 77 -8.09 -12.98 14.38
N LYS A 78 -7.14 -12.95 13.45
CA LYS A 78 -6.66 -14.11 12.70
C LYS A 78 -5.42 -14.77 13.32
N GLY A 79 -5.02 -14.34 14.53
CA GLY A 79 -3.84 -14.85 15.23
C GLY A 79 -2.51 -14.26 14.76
N ILE A 80 -2.53 -13.17 13.99
CA ILE A 80 -1.32 -12.53 13.46
C ILE A 80 -0.99 -11.31 14.32
N CYS A 81 0.03 -11.44 15.15
CA CYS A 81 0.59 -10.33 15.91
C CYS A 81 1.70 -9.65 15.10
N THR A 82 1.55 -8.35 14.84
CA THR A 82 2.49 -7.56 14.03
C THR A 82 2.44 -6.11 14.48
N ASP A 83 3.48 -5.34 14.17
CA ASP A 83 3.52 -3.91 14.41
C ASP A 83 3.08 -3.11 13.17
N GLU A 84 2.75 -1.84 13.39
CA GLU A 84 2.29 -0.94 12.34
C GLU A 84 3.30 -0.76 11.20
N ARG A 85 4.61 -0.76 11.50
CA ARG A 85 5.66 -0.58 10.49
C ARG A 85 5.73 -1.80 9.56
N SER A 86 5.58 -3.00 10.11
CA SER A 86 5.49 -4.24 9.34
C SER A 86 4.28 -4.23 8.39
N VAL A 87 3.11 -3.77 8.86
CA VAL A 87 1.92 -3.61 8.02
C VAL A 87 2.15 -2.58 6.92
N ALA A 88 2.72 -1.41 7.25
CA ALA A 88 3.03 -0.36 6.29
C ALA A 88 4.01 -0.87 5.21
N ALA A 89 5.06 -1.59 5.58
CA ALA A 89 6.01 -2.18 4.64
C ALA A 89 5.34 -3.15 3.67
N VAL A 90 4.42 -3.99 4.16
CA VAL A 90 3.64 -4.92 3.32
C VAL A 90 2.71 -4.15 2.38
N LEU A 91 2.04 -3.10 2.85
CA LEU A 91 1.20 -2.23 2.04
C LEU A 91 2.00 -1.51 0.92
N SER A 92 3.17 -0.96 1.23
CA SER A 92 4.04 -0.34 0.22
C SER A 92 4.63 -1.35 -0.77
N ALA A 93 4.85 -2.60 -0.34
CA ALA A 93 5.24 -3.69 -1.25
C ALA A 93 4.08 -4.13 -2.16
N LEU A 94 2.85 -4.13 -1.64
CA LEU A 94 1.62 -4.38 -2.39
C LEU A 94 1.43 -3.34 -3.51
N ALA A 95 1.51 -2.04 -3.21
CA ALA A 95 1.36 -0.98 -4.21
C ALA A 95 2.36 -1.07 -5.37
N ARG A 96 3.59 -1.49 -5.08
CA ARG A 96 4.62 -1.70 -6.13
C ARG A 96 4.31 -2.86 -7.07
N ARG A 97 3.51 -3.84 -6.63
CA ARG A 97 3.20 -5.04 -7.41
C ARG A 97 1.85 -4.97 -8.11
N SER A 98 0.82 -4.48 -7.42
CA SER A 98 -0.51 -4.40 -7.97
C SER A 98 -1.41 -3.51 -7.12
N ALA A 99 -2.16 -2.63 -7.78
CA ALA A 99 -3.26 -1.94 -7.14
C ALA A 99 -4.51 -2.83 -7.04
N PRO A 100 -5.22 -2.83 -5.89
CA PRO A 100 -6.53 -3.44 -5.75
C PRO A 100 -7.45 -3.00 -6.89
N ALA A 101 -8.26 -3.92 -7.41
CA ALA A 101 -9.12 -3.66 -8.59
C ALA A 101 -10.00 -2.42 -8.41
N VAL A 102 -10.53 -2.23 -7.21
CA VAL A 102 -11.38 -1.08 -6.82
C VAL A 102 -10.63 0.25 -6.94
N LEU A 103 -9.30 0.25 -6.81
CA LEU A 103 -8.46 1.43 -6.79
C LEU A 103 -7.82 1.73 -8.15
N ARG A 104 -7.82 0.77 -9.10
CA ARG A 104 -7.18 0.94 -10.42
C ARG A 104 -7.74 2.12 -11.20
N ASN A 105 -9.06 2.31 -11.19
CA ASN A 105 -9.70 3.44 -11.90
C ASN A 105 -9.29 4.79 -11.30
N ARG A 106 -9.26 4.89 -9.96
CA ARG A 106 -8.85 6.11 -9.25
C ARG A 106 -7.36 6.42 -9.51
N ILE A 107 -6.51 5.40 -9.50
CA ILE A 107 -5.08 5.53 -9.80
C ILE A 107 -4.87 5.97 -11.24
N ALA A 108 -5.58 5.40 -12.21
CA ALA A 108 -5.48 5.79 -13.62
C ALA A 108 -5.82 7.28 -13.83
N VAL A 109 -6.87 7.77 -13.18
CA VAL A 109 -7.25 9.20 -13.20
C VAL A 109 -6.15 10.07 -12.60
N LEU A 110 -5.56 9.67 -11.47
CA LEU A 110 -4.51 10.44 -10.80
C LEU A 110 -3.17 10.39 -11.53
N THR A 111 -2.84 9.27 -12.17
CA THR A 111 -1.68 9.16 -13.05
C THR A 111 -1.85 10.04 -14.29
N GLN A 112 -3.04 10.07 -14.90
CA GLN A 112 -3.32 10.98 -16.02
C GLN A 112 -3.25 12.46 -15.61
N ALA A 113 -3.70 12.78 -14.40
CA ALA A 113 -3.60 14.13 -13.84
C ALA A 113 -2.19 14.49 -13.32
N GLY A 114 -1.20 13.59 -13.42
CA GLY A 114 0.20 13.86 -13.07
C GLY A 114 0.54 13.76 -11.58
N TYR A 115 -0.41 13.40 -10.71
CA TYR A 115 -0.20 13.26 -9.26
C TYR A 115 0.64 12.04 -8.88
N ILE A 116 0.59 11.00 -9.72
CA ILE A 116 1.35 9.77 -9.50
C ILE A 116 2.34 9.63 -10.65
N GLN A 117 3.61 9.90 -10.37
CA GLN A 117 4.68 9.55 -11.31
C GLN A 117 4.83 8.03 -11.32
N THR A 118 4.20 7.37 -12.28
CA THR A 118 4.67 6.05 -12.70
C THR A 118 6.07 6.24 -13.24
N GLN A 119 7.09 5.94 -12.43
CA GLN A 119 8.44 5.77 -12.92
C GLN A 119 8.41 4.59 -13.91
N ARG A 120 8.14 4.88 -15.19
CA ARG A 120 8.60 3.99 -16.25
C ARG A 120 10.12 4.00 -16.14
N PRO A 121 10.79 2.86 -15.96
CA PRO A 121 12.24 2.82 -16.13
C PRO A 121 12.50 3.31 -17.55
N ARG A 122 13.10 4.50 -17.67
CA ARG A 122 13.64 4.96 -18.95
C ARG A 122 14.79 4.01 -19.24
N LEU A 123 14.54 3.01 -20.08
CA LEU A 123 15.59 2.33 -20.81
C LEU A 123 16.27 3.40 -21.66
N LYS A 124 17.32 4.02 -21.10
CA LYS A 124 18.30 4.75 -21.88
C LYS A 124 19.00 3.72 -22.74
N PHE A 125 18.51 3.52 -23.96
CA PHE A 125 19.35 3.01 -25.03
C PHE A 125 20.09 4.20 -25.62
N ASP A 126 21.06 4.73 -24.87
CA ASP A 126 22.10 5.57 -25.45
C ASP A 126 23.08 4.59 -26.13
N MET A 127 22.77 4.23 -27.37
CA MET A 127 23.71 3.59 -28.29
C MET A 127 24.06 4.64 -29.33
N GLU A 128 25.09 5.44 -29.02
CA GLU A 128 25.80 6.21 -30.04
C GLU A 128 26.50 5.22 -30.99
N ILE A 129 26.20 5.34 -32.28
CA ILE A 129 26.96 4.75 -33.40
C ILE A 129 27.59 5.92 -34.15
#